data_AF-A0A1G3NXZ4-F1
#
_entry.id   AF-A0A1G3NXZ4-F1
#
_cell.length_a   1.000
_cell.length_b   1.000
_cell.length_c   1.000
_cell.angle_alpha   90.00
_cell.angle_beta   90.00
_cell.angle_gamma   90.00
#
_symmetry.space_group_name_H-M   'P 1'
#
loop_
_entity.id
_entity.type
_entity.pdbx_description
1 polymer ?
#
loop_
_entity_poly.entity_id
_entity_poly.type
_entity_poly.pdbx_seq_one_letter_code
_entity_poly.pdbx_strand_id
1 'polypeptide(L)'
;MKSNPLGNKTEYKPYYDKSLLFPIKRDVNRANAQIDSTVFTGYDIWNCYELSYLNRNGVPQVRKCRIVYPSDSVCIVESKSLKLYLGSFIMTQFDGDESVQKIIQTDLQEILLSSFVKVELFDYIATGVIYPIPSNQLLDNLDVVCDVYTVDSSLLSCKKHEESAVYSHWTNLLKTNCPITGQPDWATVQIEYKGVFEVIPQSLLKYIISYREHGDYHETCCEKIFTDLFTILNPEYLFVKCFFTRRGGIDINPCRFYGIGSDGIFNEKHWRQ
;
A
#
# COMPACT_ATOMS: atom_id res chain seq x y z
N MET A 1 -5.41 17.13 21.28
CA MET A 1 -5.39 15.84 20.55
C MET A 1 -6.64 15.78 19.69
N LYS A 2 -6.52 15.75 18.35
CA LYS A 2 -7.70 15.54 17.51
C LYS A 2 -8.20 14.10 17.75
N SER A 3 -9.46 13.96 18.14
CA SER A 3 -10.10 12.65 18.28
C SER A 3 -10.12 11.96 16.92
N ASN A 4 -9.79 10.67 16.90
CA ASN A 4 -9.82 9.86 15.69
C ASN A 4 -11.23 9.93 15.06
N PRO A 5 -11.43 10.45 13.82
CA PRO A 5 -12.75 10.75 13.26
C PRO A 5 -13.60 9.52 12.90
N LEU A 6 -13.19 8.33 13.34
CA LEU A 6 -13.80 7.05 12.98
C LEU A 6 -15.17 6.88 13.64
N GLY A 7 -16.09 6.20 12.92
CA GLY A 7 -17.45 5.92 13.39
C GLY A 7 -18.42 7.10 13.37
N ASN A 8 -17.95 8.34 13.16
CA ASN A 8 -18.81 9.54 13.16
C ASN A 8 -19.45 9.84 11.80
N LYS A 9 -20.62 10.51 11.84
CA LYS A 9 -21.29 11.08 10.65
C LYS A 9 -20.31 11.97 9.91
N THR A 10 -20.16 11.72 8.61
CA THR A 10 -19.17 12.39 7.78
C THR A 10 -19.79 13.62 7.13
N GLU A 11 -19.27 14.80 7.45
CA GLU A 11 -19.67 16.05 6.81
C GLU A 11 -18.67 16.38 5.71
N TYR A 12 -19.16 16.51 4.48
CA TYR A 12 -18.34 16.90 3.35
C TYR A 12 -18.14 18.42 3.37
N LYS A 13 -16.89 18.86 3.44
CA LYS A 13 -16.54 20.27 3.27
C LYS A 13 -16.27 20.52 1.79
N PRO A 14 -16.97 21.44 1.12
CA PRO A 14 -16.79 21.67 -0.31
C PRO A 14 -15.56 22.52 -0.65
N TYR A 15 -14.95 23.16 0.34
CA TYR A 15 -13.79 24.05 0.19
C TYR A 15 -12.57 23.52 0.94
N TYR A 16 -11.38 23.83 0.40
CA TYR A 16 -10.10 23.29 0.82
C TYR A 16 -9.92 23.38 2.33
N ASP A 17 -9.64 22.24 2.94
CA ASP A 17 -9.42 22.15 4.38
C ASP A 17 -8.35 21.10 4.71
N LYS A 18 -7.11 21.57 4.90
CA LYS A 18 -5.99 20.71 5.35
C LYS A 18 -6.21 20.08 6.71
N SER A 19 -7.08 20.65 7.55
CA SER A 19 -7.30 20.17 8.91
C SER A 19 -8.00 18.80 8.94
N LEU A 20 -8.53 18.34 7.81
CA LEU A 20 -9.16 17.03 7.62
C LEU A 20 -8.16 15.88 7.66
N LEU A 21 -6.89 16.11 7.32
CA LEU A 21 -5.86 15.08 7.32
C LEU A 21 -5.60 14.56 8.74
N PHE A 22 -5.51 13.23 8.86
CA PHE A 22 -5.25 12.55 10.11
C PHE A 22 -4.01 11.63 10.00
N PRO A 23 -2.93 11.91 10.76
CA PRO A 23 -1.76 11.05 10.81
C PRO A 23 -2.00 9.83 11.69
N ILE A 24 -1.43 8.69 11.29
CA ILE A 24 -1.32 7.48 12.10
C ILE A 24 0.16 7.16 12.25
N LYS A 25 0.65 7.06 13.48
CA LYS A 25 2.07 6.75 13.70
C LYS A 25 2.39 5.30 13.34
N ARG A 26 3.50 5.10 12.63
CA ARG A 26 3.94 3.75 12.23
C ARG A 26 4.49 2.94 13.40
N ASP A 27 5.20 3.58 14.32
CA ASP A 27 5.87 2.93 15.45
C ASP A 27 4.91 2.09 16.30
N VAL A 28 3.71 2.61 16.58
CA VAL A 28 2.66 1.91 17.33
C VAL A 28 2.23 0.64 16.59
N ASN A 29 1.93 0.75 15.29
CA ASN A 29 1.47 -0.41 14.50
C ASN A 29 2.59 -1.45 14.34
N ARG A 30 3.83 -1.00 14.10
CA ARG A 30 5.01 -1.87 13.98
C ARG A 30 5.30 -2.61 15.28
N ALA A 31 5.24 -1.92 16.42
CA ALA A 31 5.42 -2.56 17.72
C ALA A 31 4.35 -3.61 17.99
N ASN A 32 3.07 -3.30 17.72
CA ASN A 32 1.97 -4.24 17.90
C ASN A 32 2.09 -5.48 16.99
N ALA A 33 2.57 -5.30 15.76
CA ALA A 33 2.77 -6.38 14.80
C ALA A 33 4.16 -7.05 14.90
N GLN A 34 5.00 -6.64 15.87
CA GLN A 34 6.37 -7.16 16.06
C GLN A 34 7.26 -7.02 14.81
N ILE A 35 7.13 -5.90 14.10
CA ILE A 35 7.86 -5.61 12.86
C ILE A 35 9.18 -4.94 13.20
N ASP A 36 10.29 -5.55 12.76
CA ASP A 36 11.59 -4.89 12.69
C ASP A 36 11.66 -4.07 11.40
N SER A 37 11.56 -2.74 11.49
CA SER A 37 11.64 -1.88 10.31
C SER A 37 13.06 -1.61 9.80
N THR A 38 14.09 -2.14 10.47
CA THR A 38 15.49 -1.94 10.04
C THR A 38 15.89 -2.83 8.87
N VAL A 39 15.13 -3.90 8.62
CA VAL A 39 15.43 -4.88 7.55
C VAL A 39 14.89 -4.49 6.18
N PHE A 40 14.16 -3.37 6.06
CA PHE A 40 13.61 -2.91 4.79
C PHE A 40 13.70 -1.40 4.61
N THR A 41 13.69 -1.00 3.35
CA THR A 41 13.25 0.32 2.91
C THR A 41 12.05 0.16 1.97
N GLY A 42 11.47 1.24 1.48
CA GLY A 42 10.25 1.13 0.68
C GLY A 42 9.47 2.42 0.52
N TYR A 43 8.32 2.28 -0.11
CA TYR A 43 7.38 3.36 -0.34
C TYR A 43 5.95 2.89 -0.16
N ASP A 44 5.07 3.80 0.26
CA ASP A 44 3.64 3.63 0.14
C ASP A 44 3.16 4.45 -1.05
N ILE A 45 2.50 3.77 -1.99
CA ILE A 45 2.09 4.33 -3.28
C ILE A 45 0.56 4.37 -3.32
N TRP A 46 0.00 5.56 -3.29
CA TRP A 46 -1.43 5.79 -3.24
C TRP A 46 -1.92 6.29 -4.58
N ASN A 47 -2.96 5.67 -5.13
CA ASN A 47 -3.66 6.21 -6.30
C ASN A 47 -5.04 6.71 -5.88
N CYS A 48 -5.26 8.01 -6.06
CA CYS A 48 -6.52 8.70 -5.81
C CYS A 48 -7.21 8.99 -7.15
N TYR A 49 -8.35 8.37 -7.38
CA TYR A 49 -9.04 8.37 -8.68
C TYR A 49 -10.05 9.51 -8.86
N GLU A 50 -10.36 10.20 -7.77
CA GLU A 50 -11.49 11.13 -7.69
C GLU A 50 -11.05 12.57 -7.34
N LEU A 51 -9.81 12.96 -7.66
CA LEU A 51 -9.37 14.34 -7.44
C LEU A 51 -10.06 15.28 -8.44
N SER A 52 -10.77 16.27 -7.91
CA SER A 52 -11.39 17.33 -8.70
C SER A 52 -11.29 18.68 -8.00
N TYR A 53 -11.15 19.75 -8.79
CA TYR A 53 -11.05 21.13 -8.33
C TYR A 53 -11.50 22.10 -9.41
N LEU A 54 -11.59 23.40 -9.11
CA LEU A 54 -11.93 24.42 -10.10
C LEU A 54 -10.67 25.12 -10.62
N ASN A 55 -10.58 25.38 -11.92
CA ASN A 55 -9.55 26.30 -12.43
C ASN A 55 -9.92 27.77 -12.12
N ARG A 56 -9.06 28.73 -12.50
CA ARG A 56 -9.27 30.18 -12.30
C ARG A 56 -10.61 30.71 -12.85
N ASN A 57 -11.20 30.03 -13.83
CA ASN A 57 -12.48 30.41 -14.45
C ASN A 57 -13.68 29.68 -13.83
N GLY A 58 -13.48 28.89 -12.77
CA GLY A 58 -14.54 28.10 -12.16
C GLY A 58 -14.90 26.82 -12.93
N VAL A 59 -14.10 26.41 -13.92
CA VAL A 59 -14.36 25.18 -14.69
C VAL A 59 -13.78 23.98 -13.94
N PRO A 60 -14.58 22.93 -13.65
CA PRO A 60 -14.10 21.72 -13.02
C PRO A 60 -12.96 21.06 -13.80
N GLN A 61 -11.93 20.67 -13.07
CA GLN A 61 -10.81 19.85 -13.51
C GLN A 61 -10.93 18.49 -12.82
N VAL A 62 -10.60 17.42 -13.54
CA VAL A 62 -10.57 16.06 -13.01
C VAL A 62 -9.20 15.48 -13.29
N ARG A 63 -8.57 14.90 -12.28
CA ARG A 63 -7.26 14.25 -12.38
C ARG A 63 -7.25 12.95 -11.60
N LYS A 64 -6.46 12.00 -12.06
CA LYS A 64 -5.96 10.96 -11.15
C LYS A 64 -4.73 11.53 -10.45
N CYS A 65 -4.65 11.37 -9.13
CA CYS A 65 -3.51 11.78 -8.32
C CYS A 65 -2.76 10.54 -7.83
N ARG A 66 -1.44 10.51 -7.98
CA ARG A 66 -0.58 9.54 -7.30
C ARG A 66 0.23 10.26 -6.23
N ILE A 67 0.26 9.67 -5.05
CA ILE A 67 1.07 10.12 -3.92
C ILE A 67 2.04 8.99 -3.60
N VAL A 68 3.33 9.32 -3.47
CA VAL A 68 4.37 8.37 -3.06
C VAL A 68 5.17 8.97 -1.92
N TYR A 69 5.29 8.24 -0.82
CA TYR A 69 6.09 8.65 0.33
C TYR A 69 6.82 7.44 0.94
N PRO A 70 7.95 7.65 1.63
CA PRO A 70 8.85 6.56 1.98
C PRO A 70 8.35 5.83 3.23
N SER A 71 8.69 4.54 3.34
CA SER A 71 8.31 3.71 4.49
C SER A 71 8.99 4.13 5.79
N ASP A 72 10.01 4.98 5.75
CA ASP A 72 10.69 5.55 6.93
C ASP A 72 10.03 6.86 7.45
N SER A 73 8.98 7.34 6.79
CA SER A 73 8.12 8.42 7.33
C SER A 73 7.57 8.04 8.72
N VAL A 74 7.48 9.02 9.62
CA VAL A 74 7.03 8.78 11.01
C VAL A 74 5.57 8.33 11.05
N CYS A 75 4.75 8.88 10.16
CA CYS A 75 3.33 8.60 10.06
C CYS A 75 2.95 8.05 8.68
N ILE A 76 1.87 7.28 8.61
CA ILE A 76 1.02 7.15 7.43
C ILE A 76 -0.15 8.14 7.53
N VAL A 77 -0.85 8.36 6.42
CA VAL A 77 -2.11 9.11 6.40
C VAL A 77 -3.30 8.16 6.46
N GLU A 78 -4.32 8.48 7.25
CA GLU A 78 -5.54 7.68 7.29
C GLU A 78 -6.36 7.87 6.00
N SER A 79 -6.78 6.76 5.38
CA SER A 79 -7.38 6.74 4.03
C SER A 79 -8.67 7.57 3.89
N LYS A 80 -9.57 7.53 4.87
CA LYS A 80 -10.81 8.32 4.86
C LYS A 80 -10.51 9.80 5.06
N SER A 81 -9.55 10.14 5.92
CA SER A 81 -9.07 11.51 6.12
C SER A 81 -8.50 12.09 4.83
N LEU A 82 -7.70 11.31 4.08
CA LEU A 82 -7.18 11.70 2.78
C LEU A 82 -8.30 11.90 1.76
N LYS A 83 -9.29 10.99 1.72
CA LYS A 83 -10.47 11.13 0.86
C LYS A 83 -11.21 12.45 1.12
N LEU A 84 -11.46 12.79 2.39
CA LEU A 84 -12.16 14.01 2.74
C LEU A 84 -11.33 15.26 2.43
N TYR A 85 -10.02 15.20 2.70
CA TYR A 85 -9.09 16.24 2.31
C TYR A 85 -9.10 16.50 0.80
N LEU A 86 -8.94 15.48 -0.04
CA LEU A 86 -8.98 15.65 -1.50
C LEU A 86 -10.38 16.07 -1.98
N GLY A 87 -11.44 15.54 -1.36
CA GLY A 87 -12.82 15.95 -1.64
C GLY A 87 -13.10 17.43 -1.32
N SER A 88 -12.33 18.04 -0.43
CA SER A 88 -12.44 19.46 -0.11
C SER A 88 -11.97 20.40 -1.22
N PHE A 89 -11.32 19.86 -2.25
CA PHE A 89 -10.86 20.65 -3.39
C PHE A 89 -11.99 20.98 -4.37
N ILE A 90 -13.14 20.29 -4.29
CA ILE A 90 -14.16 20.24 -5.34
C ILE A 90 -14.77 21.61 -5.72
N MET A 91 -14.95 22.52 -4.75
CA MET A 91 -15.39 23.90 -5.00
C MET A 91 -14.29 24.95 -4.80
N THR A 92 -13.03 24.53 -4.70
CA THR A 92 -11.90 25.44 -4.51
C THR A 92 -11.24 25.75 -5.85
N GLN A 93 -10.99 27.04 -6.11
CA GLN A 93 -10.27 27.49 -7.28
C GLN A 93 -8.75 27.42 -7.06
N PHE A 94 -8.04 26.84 -8.02
CA PHE A 94 -6.58 26.74 -8.02
C PHE A 94 -5.97 27.26 -9.32
N ASP A 95 -4.69 27.59 -9.24
CA ASP A 95 -3.88 28.07 -10.35
C ASP A 95 -3.26 26.92 -11.16
N GLY A 96 -4.11 25.99 -11.59
CA GLY A 96 -3.71 24.81 -12.36
C GLY A 96 -3.06 23.69 -11.53
N ASP A 97 -2.71 22.62 -12.23
CA ASP A 97 -2.24 21.34 -11.69
C ASP A 97 -1.01 21.48 -10.76
N GLU A 98 -0.04 22.31 -11.14
CA GLU A 98 1.19 22.51 -10.36
C GLU A 98 0.90 23.07 -8.96
N SER A 99 -0.06 24.00 -8.86
CA SER A 99 -0.46 24.57 -7.57
C SER A 99 -1.15 23.53 -6.67
N VAL A 100 -1.99 22.68 -7.26
CA VAL A 100 -2.66 21.56 -6.57
C VAL A 100 -1.63 20.53 -6.09
N GLN A 101 -0.69 20.14 -6.96
CA GLN A 101 0.41 19.23 -6.62
C GLN A 101 1.19 19.75 -5.42
N LYS A 102 1.59 21.03 -5.46
CA LYS A 102 2.39 21.64 -4.40
C LYS A 102 1.66 21.72 -3.06
N ILE A 103 0.36 22.01 -3.07
CA ILE A 103 -0.46 22.05 -1.85
C ILE A 103 -0.58 20.65 -1.25
N ILE A 104 -0.96 19.64 -2.05
CA ILE A 104 -1.03 18.24 -1.59
C ILE A 104 0.32 17.78 -1.05
N GLN A 105 1.41 18.09 -1.75
CA GLN A 105 2.75 17.72 -1.31
C GLN A 105 3.08 18.35 0.04
N THR A 106 2.89 19.65 0.19
CA THR A 106 3.23 20.40 1.42
C THR A 106 2.42 19.90 2.61
N ASP A 107 1.11 19.74 2.45
CA ASP A 107 0.22 19.31 3.53
C ASP A 107 0.53 17.87 3.97
N LEU A 108 0.87 16.99 3.03
CA LEU A 108 1.26 15.62 3.35
C LEU A 108 2.66 15.53 3.96
N GLN A 109 3.63 16.35 3.54
CA GLN A 109 4.93 16.43 4.20
C GLN A 109 4.78 16.80 5.69
N GLU A 110 3.87 17.74 6.00
CA GLU A 110 3.56 18.17 7.38
C GLU A 110 2.98 17.01 8.22
N ILE A 111 2.01 16.27 7.68
CA ILE A 111 1.30 15.21 8.42
C ILE A 111 2.11 13.91 8.51
N LEU A 112 2.85 13.56 7.46
CA LEU A 112 3.69 12.36 7.41
C LEU A 112 5.01 12.54 8.19
N LEU A 113 5.38 13.79 8.51
CA LEU A 113 6.68 14.17 9.07
C LEU A 113 7.83 13.62 8.21
N SER A 114 7.72 13.83 6.91
CA SER A 114 8.70 13.36 5.92
C SER A 114 9.06 14.49 4.96
N SER A 115 10.36 14.61 4.65
CA SER A 115 10.84 15.57 3.66
C SER A 115 10.55 15.14 2.23
N PHE A 116 10.26 13.85 1.99
CA PHE A 116 9.96 13.33 0.65
C PHE A 116 8.49 12.91 0.54
N VAL A 117 7.75 13.66 -0.28
CA VAL A 117 6.44 13.24 -0.80
C VAL A 117 6.44 13.61 -2.27
N LYS A 118 6.15 12.64 -3.14
CA LYS A 118 5.98 12.88 -4.57
C LYS A 118 4.50 12.88 -4.91
N VAL A 119 4.05 13.93 -5.60
CA VAL A 119 2.66 14.06 -6.07
C VAL A 119 2.65 14.20 -7.58
N GLU A 120 1.96 13.29 -8.26
CA GLU A 120 1.80 13.29 -9.72
C GLU A 120 0.33 13.39 -10.07
N LEU A 121 -0.04 14.34 -10.94
CA LEU A 121 -1.37 14.43 -11.51
C LEU A 121 -1.35 13.91 -12.95
N PHE A 122 -2.34 13.08 -13.25
CA PHE A 122 -2.52 12.44 -14.55
C PHE A 122 -3.85 12.89 -15.15
N ASP A 123 -3.79 13.22 -16.44
CA ASP A 123 -4.97 13.48 -17.25
C ASP A 123 -5.60 12.16 -17.76
N TYR A 124 -6.58 12.29 -18.66
CA TYR A 124 -7.31 11.16 -19.25
C TYR A 124 -6.48 10.34 -20.26
N ILE A 125 -5.37 10.88 -20.77
CA ILE A 125 -4.53 10.23 -21.78
C ILE A 125 -3.59 9.24 -21.11
N ALA A 126 -3.21 9.52 -19.85
CA ALA A 126 -2.39 8.64 -19.03
C ALA A 126 -3.19 7.40 -18.55
N THR A 127 -3.50 6.49 -19.47
CA THR A 127 -4.03 5.17 -19.15
C THR A 127 -2.92 4.31 -18.54
N GLY A 128 -3.13 3.83 -17.31
CA GLY A 128 -2.17 2.92 -16.68
C GLY A 128 -2.08 1.59 -17.44
N VAL A 129 -0.88 1.02 -17.50
CA VAL A 129 -0.67 -0.33 -18.03
C VAL A 129 -1.10 -1.33 -16.96
N ILE A 130 -1.99 -2.26 -17.33
CA ILE A 130 -2.27 -3.43 -16.49
C ILE A 130 -1.16 -4.43 -16.75
N TYR A 131 -0.40 -4.78 -15.73
CA TYR A 131 0.68 -5.75 -15.85
C TYR A 131 0.11 -7.17 -15.69
N PRO A 132 0.33 -8.06 -16.67
CA PRO A 132 -0.10 -9.44 -16.55
C PRO A 132 0.72 -10.15 -15.47
N ILE A 133 0.06 -11.03 -14.71
CA ILE A 133 0.75 -11.91 -13.76
C ILE A 133 1.26 -13.14 -14.52
N PRO A 134 2.55 -13.49 -14.45
CA PRO A 134 3.07 -14.70 -15.07
C PRO A 134 2.41 -15.94 -14.45
N SER A 135 1.72 -16.74 -15.27
CA SER A 135 0.93 -17.88 -14.79
C SER A 135 1.77 -18.95 -14.07
N ASN A 136 3.04 -19.09 -14.46
CA ASN A 136 4.00 -20.00 -13.83
C ASN A 136 4.52 -19.53 -12.46
N GLN A 137 4.24 -18.28 -12.07
CA GLN A 137 4.60 -17.72 -10.76
C GLN A 137 3.38 -17.57 -9.85
N LEU A 138 2.17 -17.84 -10.36
CA LEU A 138 0.92 -17.67 -9.62
C LEU A 138 0.64 -18.87 -8.71
N LEU A 139 0.49 -18.60 -7.41
CA LEU A 139 0.25 -19.62 -6.39
C LEU A 139 -1.21 -20.09 -6.29
N ASP A 140 -2.15 -19.32 -6.82
CA ASP A 140 -3.59 -19.43 -6.51
C ASP A 140 -4.22 -20.81 -6.77
N ASN A 141 -3.63 -21.62 -7.66
CA ASN A 141 -4.16 -22.93 -8.04
C ASN A 141 -3.42 -24.12 -7.41
N LEU A 142 -2.54 -23.87 -6.42
CA LEU A 142 -1.87 -24.95 -5.70
C LEU A 142 -2.87 -25.74 -4.85
N ASP A 143 -2.76 -27.06 -4.89
CA ASP A 143 -3.56 -27.95 -4.04
C ASP A 143 -3.06 -27.90 -2.60
N VAL A 144 -3.78 -27.18 -1.74
CA VAL A 144 -3.46 -27.00 -0.32
C VAL A 144 -4.71 -27.07 0.55
N VAL A 145 -4.59 -27.69 1.72
CA VAL A 145 -5.59 -27.58 2.79
C VAL A 145 -5.24 -26.38 3.67
N CYS A 146 -6.18 -25.44 3.78
CA CYS A 146 -6.09 -24.26 4.64
C CYS A 146 -7.13 -24.35 5.75
N ASP A 147 -6.68 -24.41 7.00
CA ASP A 147 -7.48 -24.50 8.22
C ASP A 147 -7.13 -23.40 9.25
N VAL A 148 -6.17 -22.53 8.92
CA VAL A 148 -5.73 -21.38 9.72
C VAL A 148 -6.08 -20.09 8.98
N TYR A 149 -6.85 -19.20 9.63
CA TYR A 149 -7.31 -17.91 9.08
C TYR A 149 -6.97 -16.70 9.95
N THR A 150 -6.11 -16.92 10.93
CA THR A 150 -5.44 -15.91 11.76
C THR A 150 -3.95 -15.92 11.43
N VAL A 151 -3.30 -14.76 11.32
CA VAL A 151 -1.90 -14.65 10.87
C VAL A 151 -0.99 -15.56 11.68
N ASP A 152 -0.31 -16.48 10.99
CA ASP A 152 0.59 -17.45 11.61
C ASP A 152 1.84 -17.65 10.76
N SER A 153 2.96 -17.05 11.19
CA SER A 153 4.25 -17.16 10.50
C SER A 153 4.88 -18.55 10.62
N SER A 154 4.42 -19.40 11.55
CA SER A 154 4.91 -20.78 11.67
C SER A 154 4.50 -21.67 10.49
N LEU A 155 3.53 -21.23 9.69
CA LEU A 155 3.13 -21.87 8.43
C LEU A 155 4.23 -21.78 7.37
N LEU A 156 5.15 -20.83 7.47
CA LEU A 156 6.23 -20.65 6.51
C LEU A 156 7.30 -21.72 6.67
N SER A 157 7.70 -22.31 5.54
CA SER A 157 8.78 -23.29 5.50
C SER A 157 9.66 -23.04 4.27
N CYS A 158 10.95 -23.32 4.39
CA CYS A 158 11.89 -23.16 3.29
C CYS A 158 12.71 -24.44 3.05
N LYS A 159 13.17 -24.58 1.81
CA LYS A 159 14.14 -25.59 1.39
C LYS A 159 15.46 -24.89 1.10
N LYS A 160 16.55 -25.41 1.68
CA LYS A 160 17.90 -24.94 1.38
C LYS A 160 18.44 -25.60 0.11
N HIS A 161 19.06 -24.80 -0.75
CA HIS A 161 19.80 -25.22 -1.94
C HIS A 161 21.30 -24.92 -1.76
N GLU A 162 22.13 -25.53 -2.61
CA GLU A 162 23.59 -25.30 -2.60
C GLU A 162 23.95 -23.94 -3.21
N GLU A 163 23.24 -23.56 -4.28
CA GLU A 163 23.45 -22.32 -5.01
C GLU A 163 22.29 -21.35 -4.79
N SER A 164 22.59 -20.06 -4.90
CA SER A 164 21.61 -18.99 -4.83
C SER A 164 20.86 -18.85 -6.14
N ALA A 165 19.53 -18.72 -6.08
CA ALA A 165 18.67 -18.53 -7.23
C ALA A 165 17.66 -17.41 -7.00
N VAL A 166 17.06 -16.92 -8.10
CA VAL A 166 15.97 -15.95 -8.06
C VAL A 166 14.63 -16.69 -8.05
N TYR A 167 13.77 -16.29 -7.12
CA TYR A 167 12.43 -16.83 -6.95
C TYR A 167 11.41 -15.69 -7.04
N SER A 168 10.30 -15.95 -7.70
CA SER A 168 9.22 -14.98 -7.88
C SER A 168 7.88 -15.66 -7.72
N HIS A 169 7.02 -15.08 -6.87
CA HIS A 169 5.72 -15.61 -6.54
C HIS A 169 4.67 -14.51 -6.57
N TRP A 170 3.49 -14.88 -7.03
CA TRP A 170 2.32 -14.02 -7.07
C TRP A 170 1.13 -14.72 -6.46
N THR A 171 0.25 -13.96 -5.82
CA THR A 171 -1.07 -14.47 -5.44
C THR A 171 -2.11 -13.36 -5.45
N ASN A 172 -3.32 -13.68 -5.92
CA ASN A 172 -4.48 -12.78 -5.83
C ASN A 172 -5.31 -12.98 -4.56
N LEU A 173 -4.86 -13.84 -3.65
CA LEU A 173 -5.68 -14.36 -2.55
C LEU A 173 -5.46 -13.64 -1.21
N LEU A 174 -4.62 -12.60 -1.16
CA LEU A 174 -4.51 -11.79 0.04
C LEU A 174 -5.83 -11.06 0.28
N LYS A 175 -6.40 -11.34 1.45
CA LYS A 175 -7.59 -10.67 1.97
C LYS A 175 -7.32 -10.35 3.44
N THR A 176 -7.58 -9.13 3.86
CA THR A 176 -7.54 -8.70 5.27
C THR A 176 -8.87 -8.03 5.63
N ASN A 177 -8.96 -7.49 6.83
CA ASN A 177 -10.06 -6.63 7.28
C ASN A 177 -9.51 -5.24 7.62
N CYS A 178 -10.31 -4.22 7.34
CA CYS A 178 -10.00 -2.88 7.81
C CYS A 178 -10.14 -2.87 9.34
N PRO A 179 -9.11 -2.44 10.10
CA PRO A 179 -9.13 -2.48 11.57
C PRO A 179 -10.20 -1.57 12.18
N ILE A 180 -10.74 -0.66 11.38
CA ILE A 180 -11.73 0.33 11.82
C ILE A 180 -13.16 -0.10 11.49
N THR A 181 -13.39 -0.56 10.27
CA THR A 181 -14.75 -0.80 9.75
C THR A 181 -15.11 -2.29 9.74
N GLY A 182 -14.13 -3.17 9.92
CA GLY A 182 -14.28 -4.62 9.75
C GLY A 182 -14.57 -5.05 8.32
N GLN A 183 -14.64 -4.12 7.36
CA GLN A 183 -14.95 -4.46 5.98
C GLN A 183 -13.73 -5.09 5.30
N PRO A 184 -13.94 -6.03 4.35
CA PRO A 184 -12.85 -6.77 3.71
C PRO A 184 -11.98 -5.89 2.83
N ASP A 185 -10.68 -6.13 2.85
CA ASP A 185 -9.68 -5.56 1.96
C ASP A 185 -9.10 -6.67 1.08
N TRP A 186 -8.88 -6.39 -0.20
CA TRP A 186 -8.40 -7.37 -1.17
C TRP A 186 -7.12 -6.88 -1.80
N ALA A 187 -6.16 -7.78 -2.02
CA ALA A 187 -4.91 -7.44 -2.66
C ALA A 187 -4.36 -8.57 -3.53
N THR A 188 -3.58 -8.17 -4.53
CA THR A 188 -2.60 -9.06 -5.16
C THR A 188 -1.25 -8.83 -4.49
N VAL A 189 -0.49 -9.89 -4.24
CA VAL A 189 0.85 -9.80 -3.63
C VAL A 189 1.88 -10.28 -4.64
N GLN A 190 2.94 -9.50 -4.80
CA GLN A 190 4.15 -9.85 -5.53
C GLN A 190 5.29 -10.03 -4.53
N ILE A 191 5.98 -11.16 -4.63
CA ILE A 191 7.17 -11.47 -3.85
C ILE A 191 8.26 -11.86 -4.83
N GLU A 192 9.41 -11.20 -4.74
CA GLU A 192 10.61 -11.59 -5.48
C GLU A 192 11.81 -11.56 -4.56
N TYR A 193 12.66 -12.57 -4.61
CA TYR A 193 13.86 -12.62 -3.79
C TYR A 193 14.95 -13.46 -4.43
N LYS A 194 16.17 -13.27 -3.94
CA LYS A 194 17.32 -14.11 -4.27
C LYS A 194 17.98 -14.63 -3.01
N GLY A 195 18.32 -15.91 -3.01
CA GLY A 195 19.05 -16.54 -1.92
C GLY A 195 19.13 -18.05 -2.07
N VAL A 196 19.72 -18.71 -1.07
CA VAL A 196 19.86 -20.18 -1.01
C VAL A 196 18.66 -20.88 -0.38
N PHE A 197 17.77 -20.13 0.28
CA PHE A 197 16.55 -20.67 0.86
C PHE A 197 15.38 -20.35 -0.05
N GLU A 198 14.71 -21.38 -0.56
CA GLU A 198 13.46 -21.25 -1.32
C GLU A 198 12.28 -21.44 -0.37
N VAL A 199 11.37 -20.47 -0.27
CA VAL A 199 10.10 -20.69 0.42
C VAL A 199 9.26 -21.73 -0.32
N ILE A 200 8.75 -22.72 0.39
CA ILE A 200 7.90 -23.75 -0.22
C ILE A 200 6.59 -23.09 -0.67
N PRO A 201 6.23 -23.11 -1.97
CA PRO A 201 5.09 -22.36 -2.51
C PRO A 201 3.75 -22.62 -1.80
N GLN A 202 3.47 -23.87 -1.44
CA GLN A 202 2.27 -24.26 -0.69
C GLN A 202 2.26 -23.64 0.71
N SER A 203 3.42 -23.58 1.37
CA SER A 203 3.56 -23.01 2.72
C SER A 203 3.36 -21.48 2.69
N LEU A 204 3.90 -20.82 1.67
CA LEU A 204 3.69 -19.40 1.41
C LEU A 204 2.21 -19.09 1.17
N LEU A 205 1.53 -19.90 0.33
CA LEU A 205 0.11 -19.71 0.06
C LEU A 205 -0.74 -19.83 1.34
N LYS A 206 -0.49 -20.85 2.17
CA LYS A 206 -1.17 -21.00 3.47
C LYS A 206 -0.94 -19.80 4.38
N TYR A 207 0.30 -19.33 4.47
CA TYR A 207 0.65 -18.12 5.22
C TYR A 207 -0.12 -16.89 4.72
N ILE A 208 -0.16 -16.64 3.41
CA ILE A 208 -0.94 -15.50 2.86
C ILE A 208 -2.44 -15.66 3.15
N ILE A 209 -2.99 -16.87 3.06
CA ILE A 209 -4.41 -17.13 3.37
C ILE A 209 -4.70 -16.93 4.87
N SER A 210 -3.72 -17.12 5.75
CA SER A 210 -3.89 -16.88 7.19
C SER A 210 -4.25 -15.42 7.55
N TYR A 211 -4.06 -14.47 6.63
CA TYR A 211 -4.48 -13.07 6.82
C TYR A 211 -5.99 -12.84 6.73
N ARG A 212 -6.78 -13.86 6.36
CA ARG A 212 -8.19 -13.71 5.94
C ARG A 212 -9.10 -13.05 6.99
N GLU A 213 -8.86 -13.28 8.27
CA GLU A 213 -9.61 -12.64 9.36
C GLU A 213 -8.85 -11.49 10.04
N HIS A 214 -7.60 -11.25 9.65
CA HIS A 214 -6.69 -10.28 10.26
C HIS A 214 -7.13 -8.83 10.01
N GLY A 215 -7.11 -8.02 11.06
CA GLY A 215 -7.45 -6.60 11.00
C GLY A 215 -6.22 -5.71 11.13
N ASP A 216 -5.80 -5.04 10.06
CA ASP A 216 -4.61 -4.17 10.10
C ASP A 216 -4.56 -3.20 8.90
N TYR A 217 -3.70 -2.20 8.99
CA TYR A 217 -3.42 -1.29 7.89
C TYR A 217 -2.68 -2.01 6.76
N HIS A 218 -2.90 -1.57 5.52
CA HIS A 218 -2.33 -2.21 4.33
C HIS A 218 -0.80 -2.20 4.37
N GLU A 219 -0.24 -1.07 4.81
CA GLU A 219 1.18 -0.86 5.02
C GLU A 219 1.76 -1.85 6.04
N THR A 220 1.10 -2.01 7.17
CA THR A 220 1.52 -2.93 8.24
C THR A 220 1.43 -4.39 7.79
N CYS A 221 0.40 -4.76 7.02
CA CYS A 221 0.31 -6.09 6.42
C CYS A 221 1.51 -6.41 5.51
N CYS A 222 1.85 -5.47 4.61
CA CYS A 222 2.99 -5.64 3.70
C CYS A 222 4.32 -5.70 4.46
N GLU A 223 4.51 -4.85 5.47
CA GLU A 223 5.68 -4.87 6.34
C GLU A 223 5.80 -6.20 7.09
N LYS A 224 4.71 -6.75 7.63
CA LYS A 224 4.72 -8.05 8.33
C LYS A 224 5.07 -9.21 7.40
N ILE A 225 4.48 -9.25 6.21
CA ILE A 225 4.82 -10.23 5.16
C ILE A 225 6.32 -10.15 4.85
N PHE A 226 6.84 -8.92 4.67
CA PHE A 226 8.26 -8.71 4.43
C PHE A 226 9.13 -9.26 5.57
N THR A 227 8.86 -8.88 6.82
CA THR A 227 9.71 -9.27 7.95
C THR A 227 9.70 -10.77 8.21
N ASP A 228 8.54 -11.43 8.05
CA ASP A 228 8.43 -12.88 8.24
C ASP A 228 9.22 -13.63 7.17
N LEU A 229 9.12 -13.21 5.91
CA LEU A 229 9.89 -13.78 4.81
C LEU A 229 11.39 -13.50 4.97
N PHE A 230 11.76 -12.27 5.34
CA PHE A 230 13.16 -11.91 5.57
C PHE A 230 13.80 -12.83 6.62
N THR A 231 13.09 -13.10 7.71
CA THR A 231 13.56 -13.95 8.82
C THR A 231 13.87 -15.37 8.37
N ILE A 232 13.02 -15.99 7.54
CA ILE A 232 13.19 -17.39 7.14
C ILE A 232 14.06 -17.57 5.88
N LEU A 233 14.25 -16.50 5.09
CA LEU A 233 14.99 -16.55 3.83
C LEU A 233 16.44 -16.10 3.96
N ASN A 234 16.75 -15.17 4.88
CA ASN A 234 18.03 -14.45 4.94
C ASN A 234 18.57 -14.08 3.53
N PRO A 235 17.80 -13.30 2.75
CA PRO A 235 18.00 -13.19 1.31
C PRO A 235 19.13 -12.22 0.94
N GLU A 236 19.71 -12.40 -0.25
CA GLU A 236 20.57 -11.38 -0.87
C GLU A 236 19.77 -10.13 -1.23
N TYR A 237 18.54 -10.33 -1.74
CA TYR A 237 17.54 -9.29 -1.87
C TYR A 237 16.13 -9.84 -1.67
N LEU A 238 15.23 -8.99 -1.20
CA LEU A 238 13.81 -9.29 -1.08
C LEU A 238 13.00 -8.08 -1.52
N PHE A 239 11.93 -8.33 -2.26
CA PHE A 239 10.93 -7.38 -2.70
C PHE A 239 9.56 -7.94 -2.36
N VAL A 240 8.75 -7.14 -1.66
CA VAL A 240 7.35 -7.46 -1.39
C VAL A 240 6.51 -6.24 -1.74
N LYS A 241 5.50 -6.43 -2.57
CA LYS A 241 4.54 -5.38 -2.93
C LYS A 241 3.13 -5.92 -2.87
N CYS A 242 2.26 -5.19 -2.17
CA CYS A 242 0.84 -5.50 -2.11
C CYS A 242 0.08 -4.47 -2.94
N PHE A 243 -0.81 -4.95 -3.81
CA PHE A 243 -1.65 -4.14 -4.69
C PHE A 243 -3.09 -4.20 -4.20
N PHE A 244 -3.41 -3.38 -3.19
CA PHE A 244 -4.77 -3.39 -2.64
C PHE A 244 -5.77 -2.77 -3.63
N THR A 245 -7.00 -3.26 -3.59
CA THR A 245 -8.12 -2.70 -4.34
C THR A 245 -8.60 -1.40 -3.71
N ARG A 246 -9.14 -0.48 -4.53
CA ARG A 246 -9.57 0.82 -4.02
C ARG A 246 -10.74 0.74 -3.03
N ARG A 247 -10.74 1.64 -2.04
CA ARG A 247 -11.91 1.98 -1.22
C ARG A 247 -12.17 3.47 -1.28
N GLY A 248 -13.42 3.85 -1.57
CA GLY A 248 -13.80 5.26 -1.63
C GLY A 248 -12.94 6.10 -2.58
N GLY A 249 -12.57 5.52 -3.73
CA GLY A 249 -11.78 6.21 -4.75
C GLY A 249 -10.27 6.21 -4.54
N ILE A 250 -9.74 5.46 -3.56
CA ILE A 250 -8.31 5.44 -3.23
C ILE A 250 -7.82 3.99 -3.10
N ASP A 251 -6.74 3.63 -3.79
CA ASP A 251 -5.97 2.40 -3.54
C ASP A 251 -4.63 2.71 -2.87
N ILE A 252 -4.08 1.72 -2.17
CA ILE A 252 -2.80 1.81 -1.43
C ILE A 252 -1.94 0.63 -1.83
N ASN A 253 -0.70 0.90 -2.24
CA ASN A 253 0.23 -0.10 -2.74
C ASN A 253 1.55 -0.02 -1.96
N PRO A 254 1.60 -0.57 -0.74
CA PRO A 254 2.83 -0.61 0.02
C PRO A 254 3.83 -1.53 -0.67
N CYS A 255 5.05 -1.04 -0.82
CA CYS A 255 6.18 -1.78 -1.36
C CYS A 255 7.33 -1.71 -0.38
N ARG A 256 7.94 -2.86 -0.07
CA ARG A 256 9.09 -3.01 0.82
C ARG A 256 10.18 -3.81 0.10
N PHE A 257 11.42 -3.37 0.25
CA PHE A 257 12.54 -4.02 -0.40
C PHE A 257 13.84 -3.90 0.41
N TYR A 258 14.74 -4.84 0.17
CA TYR A 258 16.09 -4.93 0.70
C TYR A 258 17.04 -5.41 -0.40
N GLY A 259 18.26 -4.87 -0.46
CA GLY A 259 19.30 -5.33 -1.39
C GLY A 259 19.11 -4.92 -2.85
N ILE A 260 18.08 -4.13 -3.18
CA ILE A 260 17.75 -3.64 -4.54
C ILE A 260 17.32 -2.16 -4.52
N GLY A 261 17.36 -1.52 -5.69
CA GLY A 261 16.92 -0.13 -5.90
C GLY A 261 15.41 0.02 -6.15
N SER A 262 14.95 1.26 -6.30
CA SER A 262 13.53 1.60 -6.39
C SER A 262 12.99 1.86 -7.81
N ASP A 263 13.78 1.57 -8.85
CA ASP A 263 13.50 1.99 -10.21
C ASP A 263 12.21 1.35 -10.77
N GLY A 264 11.27 2.19 -11.22
CA GLY A 264 10.08 1.76 -11.96
C GLY A 264 8.88 1.26 -11.13
N ILE A 265 9.02 1.11 -9.81
CA ILE A 265 8.01 0.46 -8.94
C ILE A 265 6.65 1.20 -8.89
N PHE A 266 6.59 2.48 -9.25
CA PHE A 266 5.39 3.32 -9.03
C PHE A 266 4.29 3.18 -10.09
N ASN A 267 4.59 2.59 -11.26
CA ASN A 267 3.69 2.64 -12.42
C ASN A 267 2.81 1.40 -12.62
N GLU A 268 3.05 0.35 -11.86
CA GLU A 268 2.34 -0.92 -12.01
C GLU A 268 0.91 -0.84 -11.44
N LYS A 269 -0.03 -1.43 -12.19
CA LYS A 269 -1.39 -1.71 -11.75
C LYS A 269 -1.78 -3.13 -12.11
N HIS A 270 -2.70 -3.70 -11.34
CA HIS A 270 -3.30 -5.01 -11.63
C HIS A 270 -4.82 -4.94 -11.83
N TRP A 271 -5.34 -6.04 -12.39
CA TRP A 271 -6.69 -6.18 -12.95
C TRP A 271 -7.86 -5.85 -12.00
N ARG A 272 -7.66 -5.86 -10.66
CA ARG A 272 -8.70 -5.53 -9.66
C ARG A 272 -8.61 -4.11 -9.08
N GLN A 273 -7.65 -3.30 -9.51
CA GLN A 273 -7.37 -2.00 -8.90
C GLN A 273 -8.21 -0.85 -9.46
#